data_AF-A0A401R4R2-F1
#
_entry.id   AF-A0A401R4R2-F1
#
_cell.length_a   1.000
_cell.length_b   1.000
_cell.length_c   1.000
_cell.angle_alpha   90.00
_cell.angle_beta   90.00
_cell.angle_gamma   90.00
#
_symmetry.space_group_name_H-M   'P 1'
#
loop_
_entity.id
_entity.type
_entity.pdbx_description
1 polymer ?
#
loop_
_entity_poly.entity_id
_entity_poly.type
_entity_poly.pdbx_seq_one_letter_code
_entity_poly.pdbx_strand_id
1 'polypeptide(L)'
;MPGLSQSSAPAGPDVYVACLGKHGERYVPFLHNEHAQAVASQWGADHPDKPAHVEKWDRPQWEHEGPGGIRAIRDRIPDRRLVHHAHAVFLPGGERLNIGRDEQWSVAAWEFETDLYTDLPVRWNTVRRPGQEVEAQVRGTDQGAVTAAFGEACAQAVDRARNPGRYGDLDAC
;
A
#
# COMPACT_ATOMS: atom_id res chain seq x y z
N MET A 1 -56.50 19.38 8.72
CA MET A 1 -55.62 19.09 9.87
C MET A 1 -55.09 17.67 9.71
N PRO A 2 -53.79 17.38 9.91
CA PRO A 2 -52.60 18.02 9.33
C PRO A 2 -51.75 16.99 8.56
N GLY A 3 -50.89 17.49 7.66
CA GLY A 3 -49.95 16.70 6.89
C GLY A 3 -48.88 16.06 7.78
N LEU A 4 -48.54 14.81 7.44
CA LEU A 4 -47.35 14.14 7.96
C LEU A 4 -46.13 14.81 7.32
N SER A 5 -45.63 15.86 7.97
CA SER A 5 -44.27 16.33 7.75
C SER A 5 -43.35 15.17 8.14
N GLN A 6 -42.85 14.46 7.12
CA GLN A 6 -41.69 13.61 7.29
C GLN A 6 -40.55 14.54 7.72
N SER A 7 -40.21 14.45 9.00
CA SER A 7 -39.01 15.06 9.54
C SER A 7 -37.84 14.35 8.89
N SER A 8 -37.29 14.93 7.82
CA SER A 8 -35.98 14.54 7.33
C SER A 8 -35.03 14.67 8.50
N ALA A 9 -34.55 13.54 9.02
CA ALA A 9 -33.46 13.53 9.99
C ALA A 9 -32.33 14.40 9.41
N PRO A 10 -31.61 15.18 10.23
CA PRO A 10 -30.47 15.92 9.73
C PRO A 10 -29.55 14.92 9.04
N ALA A 11 -29.32 15.12 7.74
CA ALA A 11 -28.39 14.30 6.99
C ALA A 11 -27.06 14.33 7.75
N GLY A 12 -26.55 13.14 8.10
CA GLY A 12 -25.22 13.04 8.71
C GLY A 12 -24.19 13.76 7.84
N PRO A 13 -23.05 14.18 8.40
CA PRO A 13 -22.03 14.89 7.62
C PRO A 13 -21.64 14.07 6.39
N ASP A 14 -21.63 14.74 5.24
CA ASP A 14 -21.28 14.15 3.95
C ASP A 14 -19.86 13.56 3.99
N VAL A 15 -19.67 12.45 3.28
CA VAL A 15 -18.38 11.80 3.08
C VAL A 15 -17.97 11.98 1.63
N TYR A 16 -16.80 12.56 1.39
CA TYR A 16 -16.25 12.71 0.05
C TYR A 16 -15.28 11.58 -0.23
N VAL A 17 -15.59 10.75 -1.22
CA VAL A 17 -14.84 9.52 -1.51
C VAL A 17 -14.04 9.72 -2.78
N ALA A 18 -12.72 9.66 -2.69
CA ALA A 18 -11.87 9.54 -3.88
C ALA A 18 -11.90 8.09 -4.36
N CYS A 19 -12.50 7.88 -5.53
CA CYS A 19 -12.59 6.60 -6.22
C CYS A 19 -11.38 6.48 -7.16
N LEU A 20 -10.47 5.54 -6.88
CA LEU A 20 -9.19 5.41 -7.57
C LEU A 20 -9.12 4.06 -8.30
N GLY A 21 -8.75 4.08 -9.59
CA GLY A 21 -8.68 2.87 -10.43
C GLY A 21 -9.99 2.57 -11.15
N LYS A 22 -9.97 1.57 -12.05
CA LYS A 22 -11.17 1.20 -12.83
C LYS A 22 -12.24 0.68 -11.87
N HIS A 23 -13.47 1.16 -12.02
CA HIS A 23 -14.60 0.78 -11.16
C HIS A 23 -14.40 1.01 -9.65
N GLY A 24 -13.51 1.91 -9.23
CA GLY A 24 -13.30 2.16 -7.81
C GLY A 24 -12.63 1.00 -7.08
N GLU A 25 -11.60 0.40 -7.68
CA GLU A 25 -10.70 -0.57 -7.02
C GLU A 25 -10.25 -0.13 -5.63
N ARG A 26 -10.20 1.19 -5.40
CA ARG A 26 -9.91 1.77 -4.10
C ARG A 26 -10.77 2.98 -3.80
N TYR A 27 -11.35 2.98 -2.61
CA TYR A 27 -12.09 4.10 -2.05
C TYR A 27 -11.30 4.73 -0.90
N VAL A 28 -11.04 6.04 -1.01
CA VAL A 28 -10.34 6.81 0.03
C VAL A 28 -11.30 7.91 0.54
N PRO A 29 -11.90 7.75 1.73
CA PRO A 29 -12.90 8.68 2.26
C PRO A 29 -12.29 9.89 2.97
N PHE A 30 -12.95 11.05 2.86
CA PHE A 30 -12.57 12.34 3.44
C PHE A 30 -13.75 13.09 4.05
N LEU A 31 -13.47 13.88 5.09
CA LEU A 31 -14.39 14.90 5.62
C LEU A 31 -14.54 16.09 4.66
N HIS A 32 -13.48 16.43 3.92
CA HIS A 32 -13.41 17.64 3.10
C HIS A 32 -13.33 17.30 1.62
N ASN A 33 -14.16 17.96 0.81
CA ASN A 33 -14.21 17.74 -0.65
C ASN A 33 -12.86 18.06 -1.32
N GLU A 34 -12.22 19.15 -0.88
CA GLU A 34 -10.90 19.56 -1.37
C GLU A 34 -9.82 18.48 -1.21
N HIS A 35 -9.86 17.70 -0.12
CA HIS A 35 -8.91 16.61 0.10
C HIS A 35 -9.16 15.45 -0.86
N ALA A 36 -10.42 15.08 -1.07
CA ALA A 36 -10.78 14.04 -2.04
C ALA A 36 -10.39 14.44 -3.46
N GLN A 37 -10.64 15.71 -3.85
CA GLN A 37 -10.26 16.22 -5.16
C GLN A 37 -8.75 16.22 -5.36
N ALA A 38 -7.97 16.70 -4.39
CA ALA A 38 -6.52 16.73 -4.47
C ALA A 38 -5.93 15.32 -4.68
N VAL A 39 -6.44 14.33 -3.95
CA VAL A 39 -6.00 12.93 -4.09
C VAL A 39 -6.41 12.36 -5.45
N ALA A 40 -7.65 12.55 -5.90
CA ALA A 40 -8.09 12.05 -7.21
C ALA A 40 -7.29 12.67 -8.36
N SER A 41 -7.04 13.99 -8.32
CA SER A 41 -6.24 14.68 -9.34
C SER A 41 -4.79 14.19 -9.35
N GLN A 42 -4.14 14.10 -8.20
CA GLN A 42 -2.75 13.64 -8.13
C GLN A 42 -2.62 12.16 -8.49
N TRP A 43 -3.59 11.31 -8.12
CA TRP A 43 -3.62 9.92 -8.55
C TRP A 43 -3.69 9.77 -10.07
N GLY A 44 -4.53 10.57 -10.73
CA GLY A 44 -4.62 10.59 -12.19
C GLY A 44 -3.32 11.05 -12.87
N ALA A 45 -2.57 11.97 -12.24
CA ALA A 45 -1.24 12.36 -12.72
C ALA A 45 -0.21 11.24 -12.55
N ASP A 46 -0.29 10.48 -11.44
CA ASP A 46 0.61 9.36 -11.15
C ASP A 46 0.30 8.12 -12.01
N HIS A 47 -0.97 7.96 -12.39
CA HIS A 47 -1.47 6.80 -13.12
C HIS A 47 -2.37 7.24 -14.28
N PRO A 48 -1.80 7.72 -15.41
CA PRO A 48 -2.58 8.27 -16.53
C PRO A 48 -3.61 7.29 -17.11
N ASP A 49 -3.35 5.98 -17.01
CA ASP A 49 -4.23 4.92 -17.53
C ASP A 49 -5.32 4.47 -16.53
N LYS A 50 -5.34 5.04 -15.31
CA LYS A 50 -6.30 4.69 -14.26
C LYS A 50 -7.23 5.87 -13.98
N PRO A 51 -8.55 5.70 -14.15
CA PRO A 51 -9.49 6.77 -13.85
C PRO A 51 -9.47 7.07 -12.34
N ALA A 52 -9.69 8.35 -12.02
CA ALA A 52 -9.91 8.81 -10.66
C ALA A 52 -10.95 9.92 -10.66
N HIS A 53 -11.89 9.85 -9.71
CA HIS A 53 -12.94 10.85 -9.53
C HIS A 53 -13.37 10.91 -8.06
N VAL A 54 -14.19 11.91 -7.74
CA VAL A 54 -14.75 12.08 -6.39
C VAL A 54 -16.24 11.82 -6.42
N GLU A 55 -16.71 11.01 -5.48
CA GLU A 55 -18.13 10.83 -5.19
C GLU A 55 -18.48 11.45 -3.84
N LYS A 56 -19.75 11.81 -3.69
CA LYS A 56 -20.31 12.32 -2.44
C LYS A 56 -21.29 11.30 -1.92
N TRP A 57 -20.97 10.69 -0.79
CA TRP A 57 -21.79 9.69 -0.13
C TRP A 57 -22.29 10.26 1.20
N ASP A 58 -23.44 9.80 1.67
CA ASP A 58 -23.82 10.07 3.05
C ASP A 58 -23.09 9.11 4.00
N ARG A 59 -23.09 9.45 5.29
CA ARG A 59 -22.41 8.64 6.31
C ARG A 59 -22.97 7.21 6.39
N PRO A 60 -24.29 6.97 6.41
CA PRO A 60 -24.84 5.60 6.38
C PRO A 60 -24.41 4.79 5.15
N GLN A 61 -24.36 5.41 3.96
CA GLN A 61 -23.89 4.76 2.74
C GLN A 61 -22.42 4.34 2.89
N TRP A 62 -21.55 5.22 3.40
CA TRP A 62 -20.16 4.86 3.67
C TRP A 62 -20.01 3.74 4.71
N GLU A 63 -20.81 3.76 5.78
CA GLU A 63 -20.80 2.70 6.78
C GLU A 63 -21.20 1.33 6.20
N HIS A 64 -22.06 1.32 5.17
CA HIS A 64 -22.54 0.12 4.51
C HIS A 64 -21.61 -0.38 3.40
N GLU A 65 -21.12 0.52 2.54
CA GLU A 65 -20.41 0.20 1.29
C GLU A 65 -18.89 0.41 1.40
N GLY A 66 -18.44 1.25 2.34
CA GLY A 66 -17.06 1.71 2.44
C GLY A 66 -16.15 0.79 3.26
N PRO A 67 -14.93 0.48 2.78
CA PRO A 67 -13.97 -0.29 3.57
C PRO A 67 -13.48 0.50 4.80
N GLY A 68 -13.51 -0.13 5.98
CA GLY A 68 -12.92 0.41 7.22
C GLY A 68 -13.82 1.35 8.03
N GLY A 69 -15.07 1.59 7.59
CA GLY A 69 -16.09 2.33 8.33
C GLY A 69 -15.68 3.76 8.69
N ILE A 70 -16.32 4.35 9.71
CA ILE A 70 -16.10 5.76 10.09
C ILE A 70 -14.66 6.11 10.42
N ARG A 71 -13.89 5.17 10.97
CA ARG A 71 -12.49 5.40 11.34
C ARG A 71 -11.57 5.54 10.12
N ALA A 72 -12.02 5.11 8.95
CA ALA A 72 -11.29 5.29 7.71
C ALA A 72 -11.42 6.71 7.14
N ILE A 73 -12.44 7.48 7.56
CA ILE A 73 -12.69 8.83 7.04
C ILE A 73 -11.58 9.77 7.51
N ARG A 74 -10.88 10.39 6.56
CA ARG A 74 -9.71 11.23 6.81
C ARG A 74 -10.09 12.70 6.89
N ASP A 75 -9.48 13.41 7.83
CA ASP A 75 -9.57 14.86 7.97
C ASP A 75 -8.41 15.60 7.27
N ARG A 76 -7.40 14.87 6.77
CA ARG A 76 -6.25 15.41 6.04
C ARG A 76 -5.96 14.64 4.75
N ILE A 77 -5.22 15.27 3.86
CA ILE A 77 -4.62 14.59 2.70
C ILE A 77 -3.59 13.56 3.20
N PRO A 78 -3.61 12.30 2.71
CA PRO A 78 -2.63 11.29 3.07
C PRO A 78 -1.25 11.69 2.57
N ASP A 79 -0.20 11.30 3.28
CA ASP A 79 1.15 11.59 2.84
C ASP A 79 1.47 10.86 1.52
N ARG A 80 2.31 11.46 0.68
CA ARG A 80 2.75 10.91 -0.61
C ARG A 80 4.25 11.07 -0.74
N ARG A 81 4.95 9.96 -0.98
CA ARG A 81 6.41 9.95 -1.07
C ARG A 81 6.91 9.14 -2.24
N LEU A 82 8.09 9.50 -2.74
CA LEU A 82 8.87 8.60 -3.56
C LEU A 82 9.48 7.54 -2.65
N VAL A 83 9.12 6.28 -2.87
CA VAL A 83 9.65 5.13 -2.13
C VAL A 83 10.54 4.31 -3.05
N HIS A 84 11.73 4.01 -2.57
CA HIS A 84 12.70 3.14 -3.23
C HIS A 84 12.50 1.71 -2.72
N HIS A 85 12.46 0.76 -3.64
CA HIS A 85 12.30 -0.65 -3.35
C HIS A 85 13.49 -1.43 -3.92
N ALA A 86 13.84 -2.51 -3.24
CA ALA A 86 14.75 -3.52 -3.75
C ALA A 86 14.21 -4.92 -3.48
N HIS A 87 14.37 -5.83 -4.44
CA HIS A 87 13.89 -7.20 -4.34
C HIS A 87 14.82 -8.21 -5.02
N ALA A 88 15.02 -9.34 -4.37
CA ALA A 88 15.74 -10.48 -4.92
C ALA A 88 15.13 -11.79 -4.41
N VAL A 89 15.21 -12.84 -5.22
CA VAL A 89 14.78 -14.19 -4.85
C VAL A 89 15.98 -15.12 -5.00
N PHE A 90 16.15 -16.03 -4.04
CA PHE A 90 17.25 -17.00 -4.00
C PHE A 90 16.70 -18.41 -3.91
N LEU A 91 17.23 -19.31 -4.73
CA LEU A 91 16.90 -20.73 -4.74
C LEU A 91 17.51 -21.46 -3.53
N PRO A 92 17.03 -22.67 -3.22
CA PRO A 92 17.70 -23.57 -2.26
C PRO A 92 19.13 -23.87 -2.76
N GLY A 93 20.15 -23.30 -2.09
CA GLY A 93 21.54 -23.28 -2.57
C GLY A 93 22.16 -21.88 -2.63
N GLY A 94 21.32 -20.84 -2.61
CA GLY A 94 21.73 -19.44 -2.58
C GLY A 94 22.00 -18.86 -3.97
N GLU A 95 21.73 -19.59 -5.04
CA GLU A 95 21.71 -19.06 -6.40
C GLU A 95 20.61 -18.02 -6.53
N ARG A 96 20.93 -16.90 -7.17
CA ARG A 96 19.96 -15.85 -7.41
C ARG A 96 19.05 -16.22 -8.58
N LEU A 97 17.74 -16.15 -8.36
CA LEU A 97 16.74 -16.37 -9.40
C LEU A 97 16.51 -15.09 -10.19
N ASN A 98 16.60 -15.17 -11.51
CA ASN A 98 16.22 -14.08 -12.40
C ASN A 98 14.70 -14.08 -12.59
N ILE A 99 14.01 -13.12 -11.98
CA ILE A 99 12.54 -12.97 -12.03
C ILE A 99 12.06 -12.02 -13.14
N GLY A 100 12.94 -11.57 -14.03
CA GLY A 100 12.58 -10.70 -15.16
C GLY A 100 12.13 -9.28 -14.79
N ARG A 101 12.40 -8.83 -13.55
CA ARG A 101 12.11 -7.49 -13.06
C ARG A 101 13.39 -6.81 -12.58
N ASP A 102 13.46 -5.49 -12.74
CA ASP A 102 14.50 -4.68 -12.11
C ASP A 102 14.56 -4.94 -10.60
N GLU A 103 15.77 -5.18 -10.12
CA GLU A 103 16.03 -5.49 -8.72
C GLU A 103 15.76 -4.31 -7.81
N GLN A 104 15.90 -3.08 -8.34
CA GLN A 104 15.64 -1.83 -7.65
C GLN A 104 14.74 -0.96 -8.51
N TRP A 105 13.70 -0.39 -7.91
CA TRP A 105 12.81 0.55 -8.59
C TRP A 105 12.33 1.61 -7.60
N SER A 106 11.83 2.72 -8.13
CA SER A 106 11.22 3.78 -7.31
C SER A 106 9.78 4.00 -7.77
N VAL A 107 8.88 4.21 -6.82
CA VAL A 107 7.46 4.46 -7.09
C VAL A 107 6.95 5.53 -6.14
N ALA A 108 6.10 6.43 -6.64
CA ALA A 108 5.36 7.32 -5.76
C ALA A 108 4.27 6.50 -5.06
N ALA A 109 4.28 6.49 -3.74
CA ALA A 109 3.33 5.75 -2.93
C ALA A 109 2.63 6.68 -1.94
N TRP A 110 1.35 6.44 -1.75
CA TRP A 110 0.50 7.11 -0.78
C TRP A 110 0.46 6.35 0.55
N GLU A 111 0.27 7.05 1.66
CA GLU A 111 0.16 6.48 3.01
C GLU A 111 -0.87 5.32 3.10
N PHE A 112 -1.92 5.34 2.27
CA PHE A 112 -2.93 4.28 2.22
C PHE A 112 -2.52 3.06 1.37
N GLU A 113 -1.41 3.12 0.62
CA GLU A 113 -0.78 1.99 -0.09
C GLU A 113 0.18 1.23 0.84
N THR A 114 -0.35 0.52 1.84
CA THR A 114 0.46 -0.08 2.93
C THR A 114 1.51 -1.11 2.45
N ASP A 115 1.29 -1.70 1.28
CA ASP A 115 2.19 -2.62 0.59
C ASP A 115 3.36 -1.91 -0.11
N LEU A 116 3.21 -0.63 -0.45
CA LEU A 116 4.23 0.18 -1.12
C LEU A 116 4.85 1.23 -0.20
N TYR A 117 4.03 1.96 0.55
CA TYR A 117 4.42 3.11 1.35
C TYR A 117 5.29 2.76 2.56
N THR A 118 6.23 3.65 2.84
CA THR A 118 6.98 3.70 4.09
C THR A 118 7.41 5.15 4.34
N ASP A 119 7.41 5.54 5.61
CA ASP A 119 7.98 6.79 6.10
C ASP A 119 9.42 6.61 6.60
N LEU A 120 9.80 5.37 6.91
CA LEU A 120 11.14 5.01 7.34
C LEU A 120 12.21 5.28 6.26
N PRO A 121 13.43 5.66 6.65
CA PRO A 121 14.55 5.82 5.72
C PRO A 121 14.88 4.51 5.02
N VAL A 122 14.85 3.40 5.75
CA VAL A 122 15.02 2.04 5.23
C VAL A 122 14.39 1.03 6.18
N ARG A 123 13.86 -0.04 5.60
CA ARG A 123 13.46 -1.27 6.29
C ARG A 123 13.66 -2.44 5.33
N TRP A 124 14.03 -3.59 5.87
CA TRP A 124 14.17 -4.79 5.08
C TRP A 124 13.77 -6.02 5.87
N ASN A 125 13.47 -7.09 5.13
CA ASN A 125 13.24 -8.41 5.68
C ASN A 125 13.72 -9.48 4.70
N THR A 126 13.88 -10.69 5.22
CA THR A 126 14.05 -11.90 4.41
C THR A 126 12.97 -12.90 4.77
N VAL A 127 12.28 -13.46 3.78
CA VAL A 127 11.17 -14.38 4.00
C VAL A 127 11.40 -15.65 3.19
N ARG A 128 11.21 -16.81 3.82
CA ARG A 128 11.21 -18.09 3.13
C ARG A 128 9.81 -18.36 2.58
N ARG A 129 9.72 -18.66 1.29
CA ARG A 129 8.48 -19.05 0.59
C ARG A 129 8.20 -20.54 0.78
N PRO A 130 6.94 -20.98 0.62
CA PRO A 130 6.58 -22.40 0.66
C PRO A 130 7.36 -23.28 -0.35
N GLY A 131 7.83 -22.72 -1.47
CA GLY A 131 8.69 -23.40 -2.45
C GLY A 131 10.17 -23.49 -2.06
N GLN A 132 10.50 -23.19 -0.80
CA GLN A 132 11.85 -23.18 -0.23
C GLN A 132 12.74 -22.02 -0.70
N GLU A 133 12.28 -21.18 -1.64
CA GLU A 133 12.99 -19.97 -2.05
C GLU A 133 13.04 -18.95 -0.90
N VAL A 134 14.07 -18.12 -0.88
CA VAL A 134 14.20 -17.02 0.08
C VAL A 134 14.17 -15.69 -0.65
N GLU A 135 13.28 -14.81 -0.23
CA GLU A 135 13.19 -13.46 -0.76
C GLU A 135 13.91 -12.48 0.15
N ALA A 136 14.64 -11.54 -0.44
CA ALA A 136 15.12 -10.33 0.20
C ALA A 136 14.25 -9.16 -0.28
N GLN A 137 13.60 -8.47 0.64
CA GLN A 137 12.76 -7.31 0.36
C GLN A 137 13.26 -6.11 1.15
N VAL A 138 13.55 -5.00 0.47
CA VAL A 138 13.94 -3.73 1.08
C VAL A 138 13.03 -2.64 0.54
N ARG A 139 12.62 -1.71 1.41
CA ARG A 139 12.00 -0.46 0.98
C ARG A 139 12.36 0.70 1.90
N GLY A 140 12.35 1.92 1.38
CA GLY A 140 12.75 3.10 2.14
C GLY A 140 12.57 4.41 1.38
N THR A 141 12.62 5.52 2.12
CA THR A 141 12.58 6.87 1.54
C THR A 141 13.97 7.40 1.16
N ASP A 142 15.05 6.75 1.63
CA ASP A 142 16.43 7.08 1.29
C ASP A 142 17.00 6.04 0.32
N GLN A 143 17.30 6.47 -0.91
CA GLN A 143 17.83 5.58 -1.94
C GLN A 143 19.18 4.94 -1.56
N GLY A 144 20.09 5.71 -0.94
CA GLY A 144 21.41 5.22 -0.56
C GLY A 144 21.32 4.18 0.56
N ALA A 145 20.46 4.44 1.56
CA ALA A 145 20.18 3.49 2.63
C ALA A 145 19.53 2.20 2.09
N VAL A 146 18.61 2.31 1.14
CA VAL A 146 17.98 1.15 0.47
C VAL A 146 19.01 0.32 -0.29
N THR A 147 19.89 0.94 -1.07
CA THR A 147 20.94 0.21 -1.79
C THR A 147 21.91 -0.49 -0.84
N ALA A 148 22.31 0.14 0.27
CA ALA A 148 23.18 -0.47 1.27
C ALA A 148 22.50 -1.66 1.98
N ALA A 149 21.27 -1.46 2.47
CA ALA A 149 20.49 -2.51 3.14
C ALA A 149 20.14 -3.68 2.20
N PHE A 150 20.04 -3.43 0.89
CA PHE A 150 19.80 -4.50 -0.08
C PHE A 150 20.96 -5.48 -0.18
N GLY A 151 22.21 -5.00 -0.08
CA GLY A 151 23.37 -5.88 0.02
C GLY A 151 23.31 -6.79 1.26
N GLU A 152 22.95 -6.22 2.42
CA GLU A 152 22.77 -6.96 3.67
C GLU A 152 21.64 -7.97 3.59
N ALA A 153 20.49 -7.57 3.06
CA ALA A 153 19.33 -8.43 2.89
C ALA A 153 19.63 -9.60 1.94
N CYS A 154 20.35 -9.35 0.84
CA CYS A 154 20.82 -10.40 -0.07
C CYS A 154 21.77 -11.37 0.62
N ALA A 155 22.73 -10.88 1.40
CA ALA A 155 23.67 -11.72 2.12
C ALA A 155 22.95 -12.63 3.14
N GLN A 156 21.99 -12.07 3.90
CA GLN A 156 21.17 -12.86 4.82
C GLN A 156 20.26 -13.85 4.07
N ALA A 157 19.67 -13.47 2.94
CA ALA A 157 18.83 -14.37 2.16
C ALA A 157 19.62 -15.57 1.61
N VAL A 158 20.85 -15.35 1.14
CA VAL A 158 21.77 -16.43 0.72
C VAL A 158 22.14 -17.34 1.90
N ASP A 159 22.47 -16.77 3.07
CA ASP A 159 22.76 -17.56 4.26
C ASP A 159 21.55 -18.40 4.68
N ARG A 160 20.36 -17.81 4.71
CA ARG A 160 19.10 -18.48 5.04
C ARG A 160 18.76 -19.59 4.04
N ALA A 161 18.98 -19.36 2.75
CA ALA A 161 18.75 -20.35 1.69
C ALA A 161 19.70 -21.56 1.79
N ARG A 162 20.94 -21.34 2.25
CA ARG A 162 21.95 -22.40 2.43
C ARG A 162 21.86 -23.10 3.79
N ASN A 163 21.42 -22.38 4.81
CA ASN A 163 21.44 -22.81 6.20
C ASN A 163 20.04 -22.66 6.86
N PRO A 164 18.99 -23.33 6.36
CA PRO A 164 17.61 -23.14 6.83
C PRO A 164 17.44 -23.44 8.33
N GLY A 165 18.21 -24.41 8.86
CA GLY A 165 18.20 -24.76 10.29
C GLY A 165 18.58 -23.63 11.25
N ARG A 166 19.36 -22.64 10.79
CA ARG A 166 19.75 -21.48 11.61
C ARG A 166 18.61 -20.48 11.83
N TYR A 167 17.63 -20.49 10.94
CA TYR A 167 16.54 -19.51 10.90
C TYR A 167 15.20 -20.10 11.34
N GLY A 168 15.19 -21.34 11.84
CA GLY A 168 13.97 -22.05 12.21
C GLY A 168 13.13 -22.50 11.02
N ASP A 169 13.73 -22.57 9.82
CA ASP A 169 13.05 -22.91 8.57
C ASP A 169 13.06 -24.40 8.25
N LEU A 170 13.24 -25.26 9.24
CA LEU A 170 13.15 -26.71 9.02
C LEU A 170 11.67 -27.05 8.82
N ASP A 171 11.36 -27.68 7.68
CA ASP A 171 10.00 -28.14 7.39
C ASP A 171 9.52 -29.02 8.55
N ALA A 172 8.33 -28.71 9.07
CA ALA A 172 7.56 -29.71 9.80
C ALA A 172 7.29 -30.86 8.83
N CYS A 173 7.85 -32.03 9.12
CA CYS A 173 7.68 -33.26 8.35
C CYS A 173 6.21 -33.58 8.05
#